data_AF-A0A318U4E1-F1
#
_entry.id   AF-A0A318U4E1-F1
#
_cell.length_a   1.000
_cell.length_b   1.000
_cell.length_c   1.000
_cell.angle_alpha   90.00
_cell.angle_beta   90.00
_cell.angle_gamma   90.00
#
_symmetry.space_group_name_H-M   'P 1'
#
loop_
_entity.id
_entity.type
_entity.pdbx_description
1 polymer ?
#
loop_
_entity_poly.entity_id
_entity_poly.type
_entity_poly.pdbx_seq_one_letter_code
_entity_poly.pdbx_strand_id
1 'polypeptide(L)'
;MPISAYALQYSDVDVAQVIASGVDLFITEGGAETNFAASAITEAELAQMQAAGVRVVAYVNLAVTDSGRPYWDPAWTDTGTDTGTPTGAAPDWLRDQPPNPWGYVVDFTDPDWQQIVIAQAVDLVTQGFDGVFLDDLAQYFVTGATGLTISEQASAMMTLVSEVTEAIRAVNPEAMVVVNGTPYVVSDAVGGSASAVSTAFLADIDAMLFETYWGISNTEAAAIAYAQAVIGPHAQMLALDYGGTALQNALVAAYASTHGFLPYLAADASYSGPGAIALPGAGNDSGLGTNLADTLAMGAGDDSLDGRGGNDRLSGESGNDSLTGGAGNDRLLGGTGNDLLIGSAGADVLTGGAGADRLRGGAGADTFVFQSAASSTATSRDTILDFTAGQDRIDLRQIDADTTETGLQAFTFIGTAAFDHVAGELHLVQRSGFALIEADLNGDGRADLSIRVNGELPGAGDFL
;
A
#
# COMPACT_ATOMS: atom_id res chain seq x y z
N MET A 1 -16.42 -11.60 8.37
CA MET A 1 -16.37 -12.89 7.63
C MET A 1 -16.12 -12.59 6.16
N PRO A 2 -15.27 -13.36 5.47
CA PRO A 2 -15.07 -13.22 4.03
C PRO A 2 -16.40 -13.44 3.29
N ILE A 3 -16.71 -12.59 2.31
CA ILE A 3 -17.87 -12.75 1.41
C ILE A 3 -17.46 -13.79 0.38
N SER A 4 -18.18 -14.91 0.26
CA SER A 4 -17.85 -15.96 -0.70
C SER A 4 -18.71 -15.91 -1.97
N ALA A 5 -19.90 -15.31 -1.88
CA ALA A 5 -20.79 -15.07 -3.01
C ALA A 5 -21.68 -13.84 -2.76
N TYR A 6 -22.02 -13.10 -3.82
CA TYR A 6 -22.94 -11.97 -3.75
C TYR A 6 -23.93 -11.96 -4.93
N ALA A 7 -25.03 -11.22 -4.79
CA ALA A 7 -25.95 -10.90 -5.86
C ALA A 7 -26.40 -9.43 -5.79
N LEU A 8 -26.75 -8.88 -6.95
CA LEU A 8 -27.20 -7.50 -7.13
C LEU A 8 -28.54 -7.52 -7.85
N GLN A 9 -29.57 -6.91 -7.28
CA GLN A 9 -30.86 -6.76 -7.92
C GLN A 9 -31.60 -5.53 -7.40
N TYR A 10 -31.88 -4.59 -8.30
CA TYR A 10 -32.45 -3.28 -7.97
C TYR A 10 -33.99 -3.25 -7.91
N SER A 11 -34.67 -4.20 -8.55
CA SER A 11 -36.13 -4.26 -8.59
C SER A 11 -36.65 -5.69 -8.65
N ASP A 12 -37.91 -5.87 -8.26
CA ASP A 12 -38.65 -7.14 -8.29
C ASP A 12 -37.92 -8.28 -7.55
N VAL A 13 -37.40 -7.97 -6.35
CA VAL A 13 -36.65 -8.90 -5.51
C VAL A 13 -37.54 -10.04 -5.01
N ASP A 14 -37.16 -11.29 -5.33
CA ASP A 14 -37.77 -12.49 -4.72
C ASP A 14 -36.88 -12.99 -3.57
N VAL A 15 -37.31 -12.70 -2.34
CA VAL A 15 -36.60 -13.09 -1.12
C VAL A 15 -36.33 -14.59 -1.02
N ALA A 16 -37.26 -15.43 -1.45
CA ALA A 16 -37.09 -16.88 -1.38
C ALA A 16 -35.99 -17.33 -2.36
N GLN A 17 -35.92 -16.69 -3.53
CA GLN A 17 -34.87 -16.94 -4.50
C GLN A 17 -33.50 -16.46 -4.01
N VAL A 18 -33.41 -15.28 -3.39
CA VAL A 18 -32.15 -14.77 -2.81
C VAL A 18 -31.62 -15.75 -1.78
N ILE A 19 -32.45 -16.20 -0.84
CA ILE A 19 -32.06 -17.17 0.19
C ILE A 19 -31.64 -18.51 -0.42
N ALA A 20 -32.37 -18.99 -1.42
CA ALA A 20 -32.05 -20.27 -2.08
C ALA A 20 -30.77 -20.22 -2.93
N SER A 21 -30.31 -19.03 -3.32
CA SER A 21 -29.11 -18.86 -4.14
C SER A 21 -27.80 -19.12 -3.39
N GLY A 22 -27.81 -19.05 -2.05
CA GLY A 22 -26.64 -19.28 -1.20
C GLY A 22 -25.63 -18.13 -1.21
N VAL A 23 -26.04 -16.91 -1.53
CA VAL A 23 -25.20 -15.70 -1.43
C VAL A 23 -25.03 -15.26 0.03
N ASP A 24 -23.87 -14.71 0.35
CA ASP A 24 -23.58 -14.15 1.69
C ASP A 24 -23.78 -12.63 1.75
N LEU A 25 -23.88 -11.97 0.59
CA LEU A 25 -24.13 -10.55 0.41
C LEU A 25 -25.18 -10.32 -0.70
N PHE A 26 -26.18 -9.50 -0.41
CA PHE A 26 -27.18 -9.07 -1.37
C PHE A 26 -27.21 -7.55 -1.45
N ILE A 27 -27.12 -7.01 -2.65
CA ILE A 27 -27.10 -5.58 -2.93
C ILE A 27 -28.40 -5.25 -3.68
N THR A 28 -29.07 -4.19 -3.27
CA THR A 28 -30.41 -3.87 -3.77
C THR A 28 -30.74 -2.40 -3.56
N GLU A 29 -31.84 -1.95 -4.15
CA GLU A 29 -32.36 -0.61 -3.88
C GLU A 29 -32.87 -0.46 -2.46
N GLY A 30 -32.62 0.69 -1.87
CA GLY A 30 -33.08 1.04 -0.52
C GLY A 30 -34.55 1.47 -0.44
N GLY A 31 -35.28 1.47 -1.57
CA GLY A 31 -36.71 1.79 -1.61
C GLY A 31 -37.07 3.28 -1.53
N ALA A 32 -36.08 4.18 -1.49
CA ALA A 32 -36.31 5.62 -1.42
C ALA A 32 -36.84 6.23 -2.74
N GLU A 33 -36.71 5.52 -3.86
CA GLU A 33 -37.12 6.02 -5.17
C GLU A 33 -38.61 5.79 -5.44
N THR A 34 -39.33 6.85 -5.78
CA THR A 34 -40.74 6.83 -6.17
C THR A 34 -41.01 5.95 -7.40
N ASN A 35 -40.01 5.79 -8.28
CA ASN A 35 -40.07 4.92 -9.45
C ASN A 35 -40.00 3.42 -9.11
N PHE A 36 -39.46 3.07 -7.94
CA PHE A 36 -39.32 1.69 -7.45
C PHE A 36 -40.05 1.44 -6.13
N ALA A 37 -40.91 2.36 -5.67
CA ALA A 37 -41.61 2.25 -4.40
C ALA A 37 -42.49 0.98 -4.27
N ALA A 38 -42.95 0.41 -5.38
CA ALA A 38 -43.70 -0.85 -5.39
C ALA A 38 -42.82 -2.10 -5.28
N SER A 39 -41.51 -1.96 -5.52
CA SER A 39 -40.49 -3.01 -5.51
C SER A 39 -39.49 -2.85 -4.34
N ALA A 40 -39.76 -1.92 -3.42
CA ALA A 40 -38.95 -1.68 -2.23
C ALA A 40 -39.04 -2.87 -1.26
N ILE A 41 -37.90 -3.28 -0.73
CA ILE A 41 -37.81 -4.36 0.27
C ILE A 41 -38.42 -3.88 1.58
N THR A 42 -39.37 -4.64 2.11
CA THR A 42 -39.96 -4.37 3.42
C THR A 42 -39.03 -4.79 4.56
N GLU A 43 -39.17 -4.20 5.75
CA GLU A 43 -38.43 -4.62 6.96
C GLU A 43 -38.56 -6.13 7.23
N ALA A 44 -39.72 -6.72 6.93
CA ALA A 44 -39.96 -8.15 7.12
C ALA A 44 -39.15 -9.02 6.14
N GLU A 45 -39.05 -8.59 4.88
CA GLU A 45 -38.27 -9.26 3.83
C GLU A 45 -36.76 -9.15 4.11
N LEU A 46 -36.31 -7.97 4.54
CA LEU A 46 -34.94 -7.73 5.00
C LEU A 46 -34.57 -8.65 6.16
N ALA A 47 -35.39 -8.68 7.21
CA ALA A 47 -35.18 -9.55 8.36
C ALA A 47 -35.19 -11.04 7.99
N GLN A 48 -35.99 -11.45 6.99
CA GLN A 48 -36.03 -12.82 6.51
C GLN A 48 -34.71 -13.24 5.84
N MET A 49 -34.11 -12.35 5.02
CA MET A 49 -32.82 -12.61 4.39
C MET A 49 -31.68 -12.65 5.41
N GLN A 50 -31.66 -11.70 6.34
CA GLN A 50 -30.66 -11.64 7.42
C GLN A 50 -30.73 -12.86 8.34
N ALA A 51 -31.94 -13.33 8.68
CA ALA A 51 -32.12 -14.56 9.46
C ALA A 51 -31.60 -15.81 8.74
N ALA A 52 -31.54 -15.78 7.41
CA ALA A 52 -30.94 -16.84 6.59
C ALA A 52 -29.41 -16.70 6.43
N GLY A 53 -28.79 -15.68 7.03
CA GLY A 53 -27.34 -15.43 6.97
C GLY A 53 -26.91 -14.56 5.79
N VAL A 54 -27.85 -13.99 5.03
CA VAL A 54 -27.55 -13.07 3.92
C VAL A 54 -27.40 -11.67 4.49
N ARG A 55 -26.24 -11.03 4.31
CA ARG A 55 -26.07 -9.61 4.60
C ARG A 55 -26.67 -8.79 3.48
N VAL A 56 -27.47 -7.78 3.80
CA VAL A 56 -28.19 -6.99 2.80
C VAL A 56 -27.75 -5.54 2.90
N VAL A 57 -27.23 -4.99 1.80
CA VAL A 57 -26.79 -3.59 1.72
C VAL A 57 -27.61 -2.83 0.69
N ALA A 58 -27.89 -1.57 0.99
CA ALA A 58 -28.71 -0.71 0.14
C ALA A 58 -27.85 0.19 -0.75
N TYR A 59 -28.29 0.36 -1.99
CA TYR A 59 -27.67 1.22 -3.00
C TYR A 59 -27.79 2.70 -2.65
N VAL A 60 -26.69 3.44 -2.82
CA VAL A 60 -26.61 4.91 -2.65
C VAL A 60 -25.74 5.49 -3.77
N ASN A 61 -26.29 6.41 -4.55
CA ASN A 61 -25.54 7.14 -5.56
C ASN A 61 -24.72 8.27 -4.94
N LEU A 62 -23.44 8.36 -5.30
CA LEU A 62 -22.57 9.43 -4.83
C LEU A 62 -22.54 10.65 -5.75
N ALA A 63 -22.70 10.45 -7.06
CA ALA A 63 -22.45 11.49 -8.06
C ALA A 63 -23.58 11.67 -9.09
N VAL A 64 -24.69 10.95 -8.92
CA VAL A 64 -25.85 11.01 -9.80
C VAL A 64 -27.13 11.14 -8.99
N THR A 65 -28.07 11.91 -9.51
CA THR A 65 -29.44 11.96 -9.01
C THR A 65 -30.43 11.84 -10.14
N ASP A 66 -31.66 11.47 -9.79
CA ASP A 66 -32.78 11.32 -10.72
C ASP A 66 -34.07 11.84 -10.09
N SER A 67 -35.10 11.97 -10.92
CA SER A 67 -36.43 12.45 -10.58
C SER A 67 -37.25 11.47 -9.73
N GLY A 68 -36.77 10.24 -9.58
CA GLY A 68 -37.34 9.24 -8.70
C GLY A 68 -37.03 9.50 -7.23
N ARG A 69 -36.00 10.29 -6.90
CA ARG A 69 -35.52 10.49 -5.51
C ARG A 69 -36.52 11.26 -4.65
N PRO A 70 -36.61 10.98 -3.33
CA PRO A 70 -37.62 11.57 -2.47
C PRO A 70 -37.35 13.06 -2.17
N TYR A 71 -36.10 13.50 -2.36
CA TYR A 71 -35.69 14.90 -2.22
C TYR A 71 -35.82 15.70 -3.52
N TRP A 72 -36.23 15.09 -4.63
CA TRP A 72 -36.33 15.75 -5.93
C TRP A 72 -37.48 16.77 -5.97
N ASP A 73 -37.20 17.98 -6.47
CA ASP A 73 -38.24 18.96 -6.78
C ASP A 73 -38.45 19.01 -8.31
N PRO A 74 -39.67 18.72 -8.82
CA PRO A 74 -39.98 18.85 -10.24
C PRO A 74 -39.73 20.24 -10.83
N ALA A 75 -39.59 21.30 -10.02
CA ALA A 75 -39.22 22.63 -10.50
C ALA A 75 -37.75 22.74 -10.93
N TRP A 76 -36.88 21.81 -10.52
CA TRP A 76 -35.45 21.84 -10.86
C TRP A 76 -35.20 21.68 -12.35
N THR A 77 -36.09 21.04 -13.11
CA THR A 77 -35.96 20.88 -14.56
C THR A 77 -37.19 21.37 -15.29
N ASP A 78 -37.03 21.83 -16.53
CA ASP A 78 -38.15 22.38 -17.32
C ASP A 78 -39.24 21.35 -17.67
N THR A 79 -38.90 20.06 -17.66
CA THR A 79 -39.83 18.94 -17.83
C THR A 79 -40.31 18.33 -16.51
N GLY A 80 -39.65 18.65 -15.39
CA GLY A 80 -39.83 17.97 -14.10
C GLY A 80 -39.38 16.52 -14.07
N THR A 81 -38.62 16.07 -15.07
CA THR A 81 -38.15 14.68 -15.24
C THR A 81 -36.66 14.65 -15.59
N ASP A 82 -36.10 13.45 -15.73
CA ASP A 82 -34.69 13.15 -16.07
C ASP A 82 -34.22 13.56 -17.47
N THR A 83 -35.07 14.28 -18.22
CA THR A 83 -34.82 14.65 -19.62
C THR A 83 -34.86 16.15 -19.86
N GLY A 84 -35.09 16.95 -18.81
CA GLY A 84 -35.18 18.41 -18.88
C GLY A 84 -33.84 19.12 -18.79
N THR A 85 -33.85 20.42 -19.03
CA THR A 85 -32.72 21.30 -18.68
C THR A 85 -32.92 21.84 -17.27
N PRO A 86 -31.87 21.87 -16.41
CA PRO A 86 -31.92 22.56 -15.13
C PRO A 86 -32.45 24.00 -15.28
N THR A 87 -33.43 24.37 -14.45
CA THR A 87 -34.02 25.72 -14.44
C THR A 87 -33.28 26.62 -13.44
N GLY A 88 -33.64 27.90 -13.37
CA GLY A 88 -33.15 28.79 -12.31
C GLY A 88 -33.62 28.44 -10.89
N ALA A 89 -34.46 27.40 -10.73
CA ALA A 89 -34.83 26.85 -9.43
C ALA A 89 -33.99 25.61 -9.06
N ALA A 90 -33.16 25.09 -9.97
CA ALA A 90 -32.26 23.98 -9.68
C ALA A 90 -31.19 24.41 -8.64
N PRO A 91 -30.78 23.50 -7.73
CA PRO A 91 -29.63 23.72 -6.88
C PRO A 91 -28.36 23.87 -7.71
N ASP A 92 -27.40 24.65 -7.20
CA ASP A 92 -26.14 24.91 -7.90
C ASP A 92 -25.31 23.63 -8.13
N TRP A 93 -25.53 22.60 -7.32
CA TRP A 93 -24.92 21.29 -7.45
C TRP A 93 -25.54 20.41 -8.54
N LEU A 94 -26.76 20.69 -9.02
CA LEU A 94 -27.38 19.92 -10.10
C LEU A 94 -26.81 20.39 -11.44
N ARG A 95 -26.13 19.49 -12.17
CA ARG A 95 -25.50 19.83 -13.46
C ARG A 95 -26.33 19.34 -14.63
N ASP A 96 -26.10 19.94 -15.80
CA ASP A 96 -26.70 19.50 -17.07
C ASP A 96 -26.39 18.03 -17.35
N GLN A 97 -27.31 17.31 -18.01
CA GLN A 97 -27.18 15.91 -18.40
C GLN A 97 -26.11 15.74 -19.51
N PRO A 98 -24.87 15.26 -19.24
CA PRO A 98 -24.01 14.72 -20.28
C PRO A 98 -24.57 13.34 -20.67
N PRO A 99 -24.10 12.60 -21.69
CA PRO A 99 -24.81 11.43 -22.22
C PRO A 99 -24.89 10.28 -21.18
N ASN A 100 -25.88 10.36 -20.29
CA ASN A 100 -26.21 9.41 -19.25
C ASN A 100 -27.74 9.27 -19.24
N PRO A 101 -28.27 8.13 -19.71
CA PRO A 101 -29.71 7.91 -19.78
C PRO A 101 -30.36 7.65 -18.41
N TRP A 102 -29.59 7.62 -17.32
CA TRP A 102 -30.07 7.21 -15.99
C TRP A 102 -30.14 8.34 -14.95
N GLY A 103 -29.82 9.59 -15.30
CA GLY A 103 -29.99 10.73 -14.38
C GLY A 103 -29.09 11.93 -14.67
N TYR A 104 -29.11 12.89 -13.74
CA TYR A 104 -28.27 14.07 -13.73
C TYR A 104 -27.00 13.84 -12.91
N VAL A 105 -25.90 14.31 -13.47
CA VAL A 105 -24.63 14.41 -12.75
C VAL A 105 -24.74 15.54 -11.72
N VAL A 106 -24.18 15.32 -10.54
CA VAL A 106 -24.13 16.32 -9.47
C VAL A 106 -22.71 16.79 -9.22
N ASP A 107 -22.59 18.00 -8.68
CA ASP A 107 -21.39 18.44 -8.00
C ASP A 107 -21.34 17.79 -6.61
N PHE A 108 -20.70 16.63 -6.51
CA PHE A 108 -20.60 15.89 -5.26
C PHE A 108 -19.75 16.60 -4.18
N THR A 109 -19.07 17.69 -4.54
CA THR A 109 -18.31 18.51 -3.59
C THR A 109 -19.18 19.55 -2.88
N ASP A 110 -20.42 19.74 -3.33
CA ASP A 110 -21.35 20.66 -2.71
C ASP A 110 -21.85 20.12 -1.35
N PRO A 111 -21.73 20.90 -0.26
CA PRO A 111 -22.14 20.44 1.07
C PRO A 111 -23.61 20.02 1.16
N ASP A 112 -24.52 20.66 0.42
CA ASP A 112 -25.94 20.30 0.46
C ASP A 112 -26.16 18.92 -0.16
N TRP A 113 -25.44 18.60 -1.24
CA TRP A 113 -25.46 17.26 -1.82
C TRP A 113 -24.85 16.20 -0.88
N GLN A 114 -23.69 16.51 -0.27
CA GLN A 114 -23.05 15.61 0.69
C GLN A 114 -23.99 15.26 1.85
N GLN A 115 -24.74 16.24 2.37
CA GLN A 115 -25.74 16.01 3.42
C GLN A 115 -26.90 15.13 2.94
N ILE A 116 -27.34 15.25 1.69
CA ILE A 116 -28.38 14.37 1.12
C ILE A 116 -27.90 12.91 1.10
N VAL A 117 -26.68 12.67 0.60
CA VAL A 117 -26.08 11.33 0.51
C VAL A 117 -25.90 10.72 1.91
N ILE A 118 -25.33 11.48 2.85
CA ILE A 118 -25.12 11.03 4.23
C ILE A 118 -26.46 10.71 4.90
N ALA A 119 -27.47 11.58 4.76
CA ALA A 119 -28.78 11.37 5.35
C ALA A 119 -29.47 10.13 4.78
N GLN A 120 -29.37 9.90 3.46
CA GLN A 120 -29.90 8.70 2.82
C GLN A 120 -29.23 7.43 3.37
N ALA A 121 -27.90 7.40 3.45
CA ALA A 121 -27.17 6.25 3.96
C ALA A 121 -27.52 5.94 5.43
N VAL A 122 -27.62 6.98 6.26
CA VAL A 122 -28.02 6.88 7.67
C VAL A 122 -29.45 6.34 7.80
N ASP A 123 -30.38 6.83 6.98
CA ASP A 123 -31.77 6.37 7.01
C ASP A 123 -31.87 4.88 6.65
N LEU A 124 -31.14 4.43 5.63
CA LEU A 124 -31.10 3.02 5.21
C LEU A 124 -30.57 2.10 6.32
N VAL A 125 -29.48 2.47 6.98
CA VAL A 125 -28.96 1.68 8.10
C VAL A 125 -29.90 1.74 9.31
N THR A 126 -30.62 2.85 9.51
CA THR A 126 -31.66 2.96 10.54
C THR A 126 -32.86 2.04 10.26
N GLN A 127 -33.21 1.83 8.98
CA GLN A 127 -34.25 0.89 8.53
C GLN A 127 -33.84 -0.58 8.67
N GLY A 128 -32.59 -0.86 9.05
CA GLY A 128 -32.10 -2.20 9.40
C GLY A 128 -31.21 -2.86 8.34
N PHE A 129 -30.83 -2.16 7.27
CA PHE A 129 -29.85 -2.69 6.32
C PHE A 129 -28.50 -2.92 7.02
N ASP A 130 -27.77 -3.95 6.61
CA ASP A 130 -26.44 -4.28 7.16
C ASP A 130 -25.36 -3.29 6.73
N GLY A 131 -25.69 -2.35 5.83
CA GLY A 131 -24.77 -1.37 5.30
C GLY A 131 -25.24 -0.74 4.00
N VAL A 132 -24.32 -0.06 3.33
CA VAL A 132 -24.58 0.64 2.06
C VAL A 132 -23.62 0.19 0.97
N PHE A 133 -24.10 0.21 -0.27
CA PHE A 133 -23.32 0.09 -1.49
C PHE A 133 -23.27 1.46 -2.16
N LEU A 134 -22.08 2.04 -2.24
CA LEU A 134 -21.82 3.35 -2.81
C LEU A 134 -21.42 3.20 -4.27
N ASP A 135 -22.23 3.74 -5.17
CA ASP A 135 -22.01 3.69 -6.61
C ASP A 135 -21.65 5.05 -7.21
N ASP A 136 -21.28 5.04 -8.50
CA ASP A 136 -20.90 6.18 -9.31
C ASP A 136 -19.64 6.89 -8.85
N LEU A 137 -18.73 6.18 -8.17
CA LEU A 137 -17.41 6.73 -7.88
C LEU A 137 -16.70 7.14 -9.17
N ALA A 138 -16.75 6.35 -10.23
CA ALA A 138 -16.06 6.70 -11.48
C ALA A 138 -16.64 7.95 -12.20
N GLN A 139 -17.81 8.47 -11.80
CA GLN A 139 -18.42 9.60 -12.50
C GLN A 139 -17.74 10.95 -12.22
N TYR A 140 -16.84 11.06 -11.22
CA TYR A 140 -16.06 12.29 -11.04
C TYR A 140 -15.19 12.63 -12.27
N PHE A 141 -14.77 11.65 -13.07
CA PHE A 141 -14.01 11.89 -14.29
C PHE A 141 -14.82 12.55 -15.42
N VAL A 142 -16.15 12.50 -15.33
CA VAL A 142 -17.07 13.09 -16.33
C VAL A 142 -17.40 14.53 -15.98
N THR A 143 -17.25 14.93 -14.71
CA THR A 143 -17.70 16.22 -14.19
C THR A 143 -16.67 17.33 -14.41
N GLY A 144 -16.28 17.62 -15.65
CA GLY A 144 -15.46 18.80 -16.01
C GLY A 144 -16.02 20.18 -15.58
N ALA A 145 -17.05 20.20 -14.73
CA ALA A 145 -17.86 21.28 -14.24
C ALA A 145 -17.41 21.87 -12.88
N THR A 146 -16.53 21.22 -12.11
CA THR A 146 -16.15 21.74 -10.78
C THR A 146 -14.99 22.74 -10.81
N GLY A 147 -14.28 22.85 -11.94
CA GLY A 147 -13.04 23.64 -12.02
C GLY A 147 -11.89 23.07 -11.17
N LEU A 148 -12.14 21.96 -10.47
CA LEU A 148 -11.18 21.22 -9.68
C LEU A 148 -10.35 20.31 -10.57
N THR A 149 -9.12 20.05 -10.14
CA THR A 149 -8.28 19.01 -10.69
C THR A 149 -8.84 17.63 -10.36
N ILE A 150 -8.44 16.62 -11.12
CA ILE A 150 -8.82 15.21 -10.87
C ILE A 150 -8.40 14.77 -9.45
N SER A 151 -7.30 15.32 -8.94
CA SER A 151 -6.81 15.16 -7.57
C SER A 151 -7.83 15.60 -6.52
N GLU A 152 -8.27 16.85 -6.64
CA GLU A 152 -9.18 17.48 -5.70
C GLU A 152 -10.56 16.81 -5.73
N GLN A 153 -11.00 16.37 -6.92
CA GLN A 153 -12.22 15.57 -7.08
C GLN A 153 -12.12 14.20 -6.37
N ALA A 154 -11.02 13.47 -6.56
CA ALA A 154 -10.80 12.18 -5.90
C ALA A 154 -10.73 12.34 -4.37
N SER A 155 -10.02 13.35 -3.89
CA SER A 155 -9.91 13.69 -2.46
C SER A 155 -11.29 14.02 -1.85
N ALA A 156 -12.09 14.84 -2.53
CA ALA A 156 -13.44 15.18 -2.06
C ALA A 156 -14.38 13.96 -2.05
N MET A 157 -14.27 13.06 -3.04
CA MET A 157 -15.06 11.83 -3.08
C MET A 157 -14.70 10.90 -1.93
N MET A 158 -13.41 10.71 -1.65
CA MET A 158 -12.97 9.88 -0.51
C MET A 158 -13.38 10.48 0.83
N THR A 159 -13.37 11.82 0.94
CA THR A 159 -13.88 12.52 2.12
C THR A 159 -15.38 12.21 2.32
N LEU A 160 -16.18 12.32 1.27
CA LEU A 160 -17.61 11.98 1.33
C LEU A 160 -17.84 10.50 1.73
N VAL A 161 -17.09 9.56 1.16
CA VAL A 161 -17.20 8.14 1.54
C VAL A 161 -16.84 7.93 3.02
N SER A 162 -15.82 8.63 3.52
CA SER A 162 -15.43 8.59 4.94
C SER A 162 -16.53 9.15 5.84
N GLU A 163 -17.11 10.30 5.49
CA GLU A 163 -18.19 10.92 6.25
C GLU A 163 -19.45 10.04 6.27
N VAL A 164 -19.81 9.42 5.15
CA VAL A 164 -20.88 8.41 5.08
C VAL A 164 -20.56 7.24 6.00
N THR A 165 -19.33 6.72 5.97
CA THR A 165 -18.88 5.59 6.79
C THR A 165 -19.01 5.90 8.28
N GLU A 166 -18.54 7.07 8.71
CA GLU A 166 -18.65 7.51 10.10
C GLU A 166 -20.11 7.67 10.52
N ALA A 167 -20.93 8.30 9.67
CA ALA A 167 -22.33 8.56 9.96
C ALA A 167 -23.14 7.26 10.12
N ILE A 168 -22.98 6.29 9.22
CA ILE A 168 -23.70 5.02 9.34
C ILE A 168 -23.19 4.17 10.50
N ARG A 169 -21.90 4.24 10.84
CA ARG A 169 -21.33 3.50 11.97
C ARG A 169 -21.69 4.09 13.32
N ALA A 170 -22.06 5.37 13.37
CA ALA A 170 -22.68 5.97 14.54
C ALA A 170 -24.07 5.37 14.82
N VAL A 171 -24.78 4.88 13.79
CA VAL A 171 -26.06 4.17 13.93
C VAL A 171 -25.84 2.69 14.22
N ASN A 172 -25.02 2.02 13.42
CA ASN A 172 -24.67 0.61 13.57
C ASN A 172 -23.15 0.42 13.40
N PRO A 173 -22.39 0.18 14.49
CA PRO A 173 -20.93 0.03 14.42
C PRO A 173 -20.43 -1.08 13.48
N GLU A 174 -21.28 -2.08 13.19
CA GLU A 174 -20.99 -3.20 12.29
C GLU A 174 -21.45 -2.93 10.84
N ALA A 175 -21.96 -1.72 10.55
CA ALA A 175 -22.44 -1.36 9.22
C ALA A 175 -21.35 -1.51 8.16
N MET A 176 -21.69 -2.21 7.09
CA MET A 176 -20.85 -2.45 5.93
C MET A 176 -20.85 -1.23 5.01
N VAL A 177 -19.69 -0.97 4.41
CA VAL A 177 -19.53 -0.03 3.30
C VAL A 177 -18.95 -0.80 2.15
N VAL A 178 -19.69 -0.88 1.05
CA VAL A 178 -19.27 -1.52 -0.20
C VAL A 178 -19.19 -0.42 -1.25
N VAL A 179 -18.18 -0.45 -2.11
CA VAL A 179 -17.82 0.67 -3.01
C VAL A 179 -17.62 0.12 -4.42
N ASN A 180 -18.23 0.74 -5.44
CA ASN A 180 -18.04 0.36 -6.85
C ASN A 180 -17.02 1.25 -7.57
N GLY A 181 -15.93 0.67 -8.08
CA GLY A 181 -14.85 1.40 -8.76
C GLY A 181 -14.93 1.47 -10.28
N THR A 182 -15.99 0.96 -10.94
CA THR A 182 -15.96 0.73 -12.40
C THR A 182 -16.74 1.78 -13.23
N PRO A 183 -16.18 2.28 -14.36
CA PRO A 183 -16.96 2.96 -15.38
C PRO A 183 -17.63 1.92 -16.28
N TYR A 184 -18.91 1.63 -16.02
CA TYR A 184 -19.84 0.89 -16.90
C TYR A 184 -19.46 -0.52 -17.38
N VAL A 185 -20.17 -1.53 -16.86
CA VAL A 185 -20.77 -2.59 -17.68
C VAL A 185 -22.19 -2.86 -17.17
N VAL A 186 -23.18 -2.39 -17.93
CA VAL A 186 -24.54 -2.94 -17.90
C VAL A 186 -24.51 -4.22 -18.74
N SER A 187 -24.96 -5.33 -18.17
CA SER A 187 -25.63 -6.36 -18.97
C SER A 187 -26.84 -6.86 -18.21
N ASP A 188 -28.00 -6.37 -18.64
CA ASP A 188 -29.34 -6.96 -18.57
C ASP A 188 -29.50 -8.20 -17.68
N ALA A 189 -30.24 -8.02 -16.58
CA ALA A 189 -31.28 -8.97 -16.20
C ALA A 189 -32.63 -8.26 -16.17
N VAL A 190 -33.00 -7.61 -17.28
CA VAL A 190 -34.42 -7.38 -17.58
C VAL A 190 -35.04 -8.76 -17.82
N GLY A 191 -35.59 -9.35 -16.77
CA GLY A 191 -36.41 -10.56 -16.80
C GLY A 191 -35.64 -11.89 -16.85
N GLY A 192 -35.40 -12.49 -15.68
CA GLY A 192 -35.16 -13.93 -15.58
C GLY A 192 -34.05 -14.33 -14.61
N SER A 193 -34.46 -14.85 -13.44
CA SER A 193 -33.69 -15.64 -12.45
C SER A 193 -32.34 -15.08 -11.95
N ALA A 194 -32.25 -14.84 -10.64
CA ALA A 194 -30.98 -14.70 -9.91
C ALA A 194 -30.08 -15.91 -10.21
N SER A 195 -29.02 -15.68 -11.00
CA SER A 195 -27.97 -16.66 -11.27
C SER A 195 -26.72 -16.25 -10.50
N ALA A 196 -26.16 -17.18 -9.71
CA ALA A 196 -24.90 -16.99 -9.01
C ALA A 196 -23.80 -16.55 -9.99
N VAL A 197 -23.23 -15.37 -9.78
CA VAL A 197 -22.05 -14.91 -10.51
C VAL A 197 -20.82 -15.49 -9.80
N SER A 198 -20.17 -16.46 -10.44
CA SER A 198 -18.98 -17.13 -9.89
C SER A 198 -17.78 -16.20 -9.76
N THR A 199 -16.81 -16.63 -8.95
CA THR A 199 -15.44 -16.15 -8.60
C THR A 199 -14.58 -15.37 -9.61
N ALA A 200 -15.06 -15.03 -10.81
CA ALA A 200 -14.36 -14.17 -11.77
C ALA A 200 -14.45 -12.66 -11.43
N PHE A 201 -15.46 -12.24 -10.65
CA PHE A 201 -15.68 -10.83 -10.33
C PHE A 201 -14.68 -10.24 -9.32
N LEU A 202 -14.09 -11.07 -8.45
CA LEU A 202 -13.02 -10.63 -7.54
C LEU A 202 -11.73 -10.30 -8.31
N ALA A 203 -11.53 -10.88 -9.50
CA ALA A 203 -10.42 -10.51 -10.38
C ALA A 203 -10.70 -9.23 -11.20
N ASP A 204 -11.96 -8.91 -11.50
CA ASP A 204 -12.33 -7.70 -12.25
C ASP A 204 -12.33 -6.43 -11.38
N ILE A 205 -12.68 -6.54 -10.08
CA ILE A 205 -12.52 -5.43 -9.12
C ILE A 205 -11.04 -5.06 -8.95
N ASP A 206 -10.13 -6.04 -8.97
CA ASP A 206 -8.68 -5.83 -8.86
C ASP A 206 -8.01 -5.43 -10.20
N ALA A 207 -8.63 -5.73 -11.34
CA ALA A 207 -8.04 -5.45 -12.67
C ALA A 207 -8.42 -4.09 -13.27
N MET A 208 -9.45 -3.39 -12.76
CA MET A 208 -10.00 -2.18 -13.41
C MET A 208 -9.37 -0.84 -12.99
N LEU A 209 -8.07 -0.84 -12.67
CA LEU A 209 -7.26 0.39 -12.79
C LEU A 209 -6.60 0.55 -14.18
N PHE A 210 -6.81 -0.37 -15.13
CA PHE A 210 -6.20 -0.28 -16.45
C PHE A 210 -7.13 -0.76 -17.58
N GLU A 211 -7.25 0.10 -18.61
CA GLU A 211 -7.96 -0.04 -19.91
C GLU A 211 -9.46 0.35 -19.89
N THR A 212 -10.03 1.23 -20.74
CA THR A 212 -9.61 1.96 -21.96
C THR A 212 -10.47 3.24 -22.14
N TYR A 213 -9.92 4.22 -22.89
CA TYR A 213 -10.47 5.42 -23.56
C TYR A 213 -10.05 6.74 -22.89
N TRP A 214 -9.10 7.53 -23.42
CA TRP A 214 -8.95 8.01 -24.80
C TRP A 214 -7.49 7.99 -25.30
N GLY A 215 -7.30 7.80 -26.61
CA GLY A 215 -6.01 7.67 -27.29
C GLY A 215 -5.05 8.87 -27.20
N ILE A 216 -4.35 8.99 -26.07
CA ILE A 216 -3.09 9.73 -25.94
C ILE A 216 -2.05 8.75 -25.46
N SER A 217 -0.94 8.67 -26.20
CA SER A 217 0.14 7.70 -26.02
C SER A 217 0.71 7.70 -24.59
N ASN A 218 0.65 6.52 -23.98
CA ASN A 218 1.21 6.17 -22.69
C ASN A 218 2.72 6.45 -22.64
N THR A 219 3.15 7.29 -21.72
CA THR A 219 4.51 7.21 -21.18
C THR A 219 4.44 7.17 -19.66
N GLU A 220 5.27 6.31 -19.08
CA GLU A 220 5.48 6.08 -17.63
C GLU A 220 5.66 7.41 -16.86
N ALA A 221 6.22 8.43 -17.52
CA ALA A 221 6.39 9.78 -16.99
C ALA A 221 5.07 10.54 -16.73
N ALA A 222 4.00 10.28 -17.50
CA ALA A 222 2.71 10.95 -17.31
C ALA A 222 1.91 10.33 -16.14
N ALA A 223 2.07 9.02 -15.90
CA ALA A 223 1.47 8.33 -14.76
C ALA A 223 2.15 8.72 -13.44
N ILE A 224 3.48 8.90 -13.45
CA ILE A 224 4.24 9.40 -12.29
C ILE A 224 3.88 10.85 -11.96
N ALA A 225 3.75 11.72 -12.97
CA ALA A 225 3.32 13.12 -12.78
C ALA A 225 1.87 13.22 -12.25
N TYR A 226 1.01 12.26 -12.60
CA TYR A 226 -0.37 12.16 -12.12
C TYR A 226 -0.44 11.71 -10.65
N ALA A 227 0.33 10.69 -10.24
CA ALA A 227 0.41 10.25 -8.84
C ALA A 227 0.98 11.34 -7.90
N GLN A 228 1.96 12.13 -8.37
CA GLN A 228 2.53 13.26 -7.63
C GLN A 228 1.55 14.43 -7.41
N ALA A 229 0.53 14.57 -8.26
CA ALA A 229 -0.46 15.65 -8.17
C ALA A 229 -1.75 15.25 -7.43
N VAL A 230 -2.03 13.95 -7.28
CA VAL A 230 -3.36 13.40 -6.91
C VAL A 230 -3.55 13.06 -5.42
N ILE A 231 -2.48 12.87 -4.65
CA ILE A 231 -2.53 12.11 -3.37
C ILE A 231 -1.93 12.90 -2.20
N GLY A 232 -2.11 14.21 -2.21
CA GLY A 232 -2.00 15.02 -0.99
C GLY A 232 -3.34 15.73 -0.80
N PRO A 233 -4.07 15.65 0.34
CA PRO A 233 -3.69 15.22 1.68
C PRO A 233 -4.67 14.32 2.50
N HIS A 234 -5.63 13.59 1.91
CA HIS A 234 -6.72 12.93 2.67
C HIS A 234 -6.81 11.39 2.50
N ALA A 235 -5.86 10.63 3.08
CA ALA A 235 -5.97 9.16 3.16
C ALA A 235 -6.10 8.68 4.61
N GLN A 236 -7.34 8.56 5.09
CA GLN A 236 -7.69 7.65 6.18
C GLN A 236 -8.96 6.90 5.77
N MET A 237 -8.82 5.68 5.24
CA MET A 237 -9.96 4.77 5.14
C MET A 237 -9.51 3.30 5.20
N LEU A 238 -10.30 2.52 5.94
CA LEU A 238 -10.03 1.20 6.51
C LEU A 238 -9.68 0.11 5.48
N ALA A 239 -8.56 -0.58 5.71
CA ALA A 239 -8.20 -1.83 5.07
C ALA A 239 -9.01 -3.00 5.65
N LEU A 240 -9.71 -3.76 4.80
CA LEU A 240 -10.12 -5.13 5.10
C LEU A 240 -9.09 -6.07 4.48
N ASP A 241 -8.35 -6.72 5.38
CA ASP A 241 -7.72 -8.04 5.29
C ASP A 241 -7.94 -8.77 3.94
N TYR A 242 -7.05 -8.58 2.97
CA TYR A 242 -6.53 -9.53 1.95
C TYR A 242 -5.62 -8.74 0.97
N GLY A 243 -4.46 -9.30 0.62
CA GLY A 243 -3.28 -8.59 0.09
C GLY A 243 -3.48 -7.67 -1.13
N GLY A 244 -2.91 -6.46 -1.06
CA GLY A 244 -2.95 -5.42 -2.10
C GLY A 244 -1.79 -5.47 -3.10
N THR A 245 -1.97 -4.76 -4.24
CA THR A 245 -1.08 -4.75 -5.41
C THR A 245 -0.12 -3.55 -5.45
N ALA A 246 0.90 -3.60 -6.33
CA ALA A 246 2.01 -2.64 -6.45
C ALA A 246 1.61 -1.16 -6.65
N LEU A 247 0.37 -0.87 -7.05
CA LEU A 247 -0.11 0.49 -7.34
C LEU A 247 -0.59 1.20 -6.05
N GLN A 248 -1.22 0.50 -5.11
CA GLN A 248 -1.55 1.05 -3.77
C GLN A 248 -0.28 1.48 -3.02
N ASN A 249 0.81 0.74 -3.23
CA ASN A 249 2.10 0.98 -2.59
C ASN A 249 2.80 2.25 -3.14
N ALA A 250 2.59 2.61 -4.41
CA ALA A 250 3.11 3.86 -5.01
C ALA A 250 2.33 5.10 -4.55
N LEU A 251 1.05 4.94 -4.21
CA LEU A 251 0.18 6.01 -3.75
C LEU A 251 0.54 6.51 -2.34
N VAL A 252 0.89 5.59 -1.43
CA VAL A 252 1.27 5.90 -0.04
C VAL A 252 2.64 6.60 0.03
N ALA A 253 3.59 6.22 -0.83
CA ALA A 253 4.92 6.82 -0.89
C ALA A 253 4.92 8.31 -1.33
N ALA A 254 3.99 8.71 -2.21
CA ALA A 254 3.87 10.09 -2.69
C ALA A 254 3.30 11.07 -1.63
N TYR A 255 2.51 10.56 -0.68
CA TYR A 255 1.94 11.36 0.42
C TYR A 255 2.99 11.71 1.48
N ALA A 256 3.82 10.75 1.86
CA ALA A 256 4.84 10.87 2.91
C ALA A 256 5.96 11.86 2.56
N SER A 257 6.40 11.90 1.29
CA SER A 257 7.46 12.81 0.82
C SER A 257 7.09 14.30 0.86
N THR A 258 5.80 14.61 1.02
CA THR A 258 5.27 15.96 0.78
C THR A 258 4.88 16.71 2.07
N HIS A 259 4.64 16.01 3.19
CA HIS A 259 3.94 16.62 4.34
C HIS A 259 4.61 16.58 5.73
N GLY A 260 5.78 15.96 5.95
CA GLY A 260 6.56 16.09 7.21
C GLY A 260 5.76 16.00 8.53
N PHE A 261 5.67 14.82 9.12
CA PHE A 261 4.75 14.46 10.22
C PHE A 261 4.89 15.24 11.54
N LEU A 262 3.76 15.51 12.25
CA LEU A 262 3.59 15.53 13.73
C LEU A 262 2.07 15.68 14.11
N PRO A 263 1.56 15.24 15.30
CA PRO A 263 1.84 14.06 16.12
C PRO A 263 0.57 13.32 16.65
N TYR A 264 0.74 12.05 17.09
CA TYR A 264 0.04 11.35 18.19
C TYR A 264 -0.84 10.12 17.85
N LEU A 265 -0.27 8.96 18.23
CA LEU A 265 -0.78 7.58 18.43
C LEU A 265 -1.11 6.78 17.16
N ALA A 266 -0.45 5.65 16.86
CA ALA A 266 0.19 4.69 17.75
C ALA A 266 1.61 4.29 17.27
N ALA A 267 2.52 4.16 18.23
CA ALA A 267 3.68 3.28 18.11
C ALA A 267 3.19 1.84 17.81
N ASP A 268 3.91 1.10 16.98
CA ASP A 268 3.56 -0.19 16.37
C ASP A 268 2.54 -0.15 15.21
N ALA A 269 2.90 0.49 14.09
CA ALA A 269 2.28 0.21 12.79
C ALA A 269 3.03 -0.92 12.08
N SER A 270 2.60 -2.16 12.34
CA SER A 270 3.05 -3.38 11.68
C SER A 270 2.36 -3.54 10.32
N TYR A 271 2.98 -3.16 9.20
CA TYR A 271 2.40 -3.33 7.86
C TYR A 271 2.61 -4.76 7.32
N SER A 272 1.66 -5.38 6.64
CA SER A 272 1.94 -6.67 5.99
C SER A 272 1.07 -6.86 4.76
N GLY A 273 1.67 -6.64 3.58
CA GLY A 273 1.05 -6.87 2.27
C GLY A 273 2.14 -7.06 1.19
N PRO A 274 1.91 -7.93 0.19
CA PRO A 274 2.96 -8.41 -0.70
C PRO A 274 3.48 -7.31 -1.63
N GLY A 275 4.81 -7.17 -1.72
CA GLY A 275 5.48 -6.16 -2.54
C GLY A 275 5.62 -4.81 -1.84
N ALA A 276 5.92 -4.84 -0.55
CA ALA A 276 5.86 -3.70 0.36
C ALA A 276 6.73 -2.51 -0.11
N ILE A 277 6.12 -1.34 -0.33
CA ILE A 277 6.83 -0.07 -0.51
C ILE A 277 6.79 0.65 0.84
N ALA A 278 7.99 0.92 1.33
CA ALA A 278 8.27 1.65 2.56
C ALA A 278 7.89 3.14 2.45
N LEU A 279 7.73 3.78 3.61
CA LEU A 279 7.34 5.18 3.76
C LEU A 279 8.61 6.05 3.65
N PRO A 280 8.89 6.76 2.54
CA PRO A 280 10.11 7.56 2.42
C PRO A 280 9.95 8.91 3.14
N GLY A 281 9.76 8.84 4.47
CA GLY A 281 9.71 9.97 5.37
C GLY A 281 11.10 10.44 5.79
N ALA A 282 11.13 11.53 6.57
CA ALA A 282 12.34 12.01 7.25
C ALA A 282 12.30 11.73 8.76
N GLY A 283 11.49 10.75 9.18
CA GLY A 283 11.27 10.39 10.57
C GLY A 283 11.53 8.91 10.81
N ASN A 284 11.65 8.55 12.09
CA ASN A 284 11.87 7.17 12.50
C ASN A 284 10.62 6.34 12.23
N ASP A 285 10.71 5.45 11.27
CA ASP A 285 9.62 4.68 10.73
C ASP A 285 9.74 3.19 11.09
N SER A 286 8.63 2.45 10.95
CA SER A 286 8.62 1.00 11.15
C SER A 286 7.95 0.33 9.95
N GLY A 287 8.67 -0.60 9.32
CA GLY A 287 8.23 -1.36 8.16
C GLY A 287 8.23 -2.85 8.46
N LEU A 288 7.26 -3.56 7.88
CA LEU A 288 7.15 -5.00 7.98
C LEU A 288 6.83 -5.57 6.59
N GLY A 289 7.50 -6.67 6.25
CA GLY A 289 7.29 -7.45 5.03
C GLY A 289 6.22 -8.52 5.20
N THR A 290 6.25 -9.50 4.32
CA THR A 290 5.29 -10.60 4.21
C THR A 290 5.97 -11.96 4.28
N ASN A 291 5.30 -13.03 3.84
CA ASN A 291 5.96 -14.33 3.68
C ASN A 291 6.41 -14.57 2.22
N LEU A 292 6.45 -13.51 1.41
CA LEU A 292 6.86 -13.49 0.01
C LEU A 292 8.02 -12.52 -0.14
N ALA A 293 8.72 -12.59 -1.27
CA ALA A 293 9.82 -11.67 -1.56
C ALA A 293 9.35 -10.20 -1.63
N ASP A 294 9.93 -9.36 -0.78
CA ASP A 294 9.62 -7.94 -0.64
C ASP A 294 10.79 -7.04 -1.05
N THR A 295 10.52 -5.75 -1.29
CA THR A 295 11.55 -4.73 -1.58
C THR A 295 11.21 -3.43 -0.87
N LEU A 296 11.84 -3.21 0.28
CA LEU A 296 11.52 -2.21 1.28
C LEU A 296 12.69 -1.20 1.44
N ALA A 297 12.39 0.10 1.56
CA ALA A 297 13.37 1.20 1.73
C ALA A 297 12.84 2.38 2.56
N MET A 298 13.33 2.60 3.78
CA MET A 298 12.66 3.43 4.80
C MET A 298 13.00 4.94 4.77
N GLY A 299 14.09 5.36 4.12
CA GLY A 299 14.35 6.78 3.87
C GLY A 299 15.21 7.43 4.96
N ALA A 300 14.80 8.58 5.49
CA ALA A 300 15.61 9.24 6.52
C ALA A 300 14.96 9.07 7.89
N GLY A 301 15.74 8.72 8.91
CA GLY A 301 15.24 8.40 10.24
C GLY A 301 15.99 7.23 10.84
N ASP A 302 15.90 7.03 12.16
CA ASP A 302 16.34 5.76 12.75
C ASP A 302 15.19 4.74 12.60
N ASP A 303 15.26 3.88 11.60
CA ASP A 303 14.13 3.06 11.14
C ASP A 303 14.21 1.60 11.62
N SER A 304 13.07 0.92 11.66
CA SER A 304 12.99 -0.51 12.00
C SER A 304 12.28 -1.29 10.90
N LEU A 305 12.94 -2.29 10.32
CA LEU A 305 12.43 -3.08 9.21
C LEU A 305 12.53 -4.58 9.49
N ASP A 306 11.46 -5.33 9.29
CA ASP A 306 11.46 -6.80 9.37
C ASP A 306 10.77 -7.42 8.16
N GLY A 307 11.56 -8.09 7.29
CA GLY A 307 11.13 -8.73 6.04
C GLY A 307 10.26 -9.97 6.24
N ARG A 308 10.32 -10.58 7.43
CA ARG A 308 9.63 -11.82 7.84
C ARG A 308 10.02 -13.05 7.04
N GLY A 309 9.52 -13.26 5.84
CA GLY A 309 9.87 -14.44 5.05
C GLY A 309 9.74 -14.19 3.57
N GLY A 310 10.54 -14.87 2.76
CA GLY A 310 10.70 -14.49 1.36
C GLY A 310 12.18 -14.35 1.04
N ASN A 311 12.48 -13.80 -0.13
CA ASN A 311 13.86 -13.43 -0.46
C ASN A 311 13.86 -11.91 -0.64
N ASP A 312 14.15 -11.20 0.43
CA ASP A 312 13.80 -9.80 0.56
C ASP A 312 14.95 -8.89 0.15
N ARG A 313 14.61 -7.63 -0.15
CA ARG A 313 15.56 -6.53 -0.33
C ARG A 313 15.17 -5.42 0.63
N LEU A 314 15.99 -5.16 1.63
CA LEU A 314 15.72 -4.22 2.71
C LEU A 314 16.77 -3.10 2.69
N SER A 315 16.35 -1.84 2.74
CA SER A 315 17.21 -0.64 2.80
C SER A 315 16.79 0.28 3.95
N GLY A 316 17.74 0.64 4.83
CA GLY A 316 17.54 1.65 5.88
C GLY A 316 17.67 3.07 5.35
N GLU A 317 18.59 3.28 4.40
CA GLU A 317 18.95 4.56 3.80
C GLU A 317 19.72 5.49 4.73
N SER A 318 19.11 6.36 5.53
CA SER A 318 19.89 7.27 6.39
C SER A 318 19.35 7.40 7.81
N GLY A 319 20.21 7.10 8.79
CA GLY A 319 19.91 7.10 10.21
C GLY A 319 20.49 5.84 10.83
N ASN A 320 20.21 5.56 12.10
CA ASN A 320 20.68 4.33 12.75
C ASN A 320 19.57 3.28 12.66
N ASP A 321 19.64 2.44 11.65
CA ASP A 321 18.54 1.57 11.28
C ASP A 321 18.67 0.17 11.88
N SER A 322 17.55 -0.52 12.03
CA SER A 322 17.47 -1.92 12.47
C SER A 322 16.74 -2.76 11.44
N LEU A 323 17.46 -3.56 10.66
CA LEU A 323 16.93 -4.39 9.59
C LEU A 323 17.01 -5.88 9.95
N THR A 324 15.90 -6.60 9.81
CA THR A 324 15.82 -8.06 9.94
C THR A 324 15.30 -8.66 8.64
N GLY A 325 16.06 -9.56 8.01
CA GLY A 325 15.65 -10.28 6.78
C GLY A 325 14.53 -11.26 7.05
N GLY A 326 14.82 -12.24 7.91
CA GLY A 326 13.84 -13.22 8.34
C GLY A 326 14.14 -14.60 7.73
N ALA A 327 13.16 -15.23 7.11
CA ALA A 327 13.32 -16.55 6.50
C ALA A 327 13.45 -16.48 4.98
N GLY A 328 14.59 -16.94 4.46
CA GLY A 328 14.91 -17.01 3.04
C GLY A 328 16.19 -16.24 2.74
N ASN A 329 16.50 -16.01 1.48
CA ASN A 329 17.79 -15.44 1.08
C ASN A 329 17.65 -13.94 0.83
N ASP A 330 18.05 -13.14 1.81
CA ASP A 330 17.76 -11.73 1.87
C ASP A 330 18.95 -10.86 1.47
N ARG A 331 18.67 -9.61 1.10
CA ARG A 331 19.68 -8.57 0.86
C ARG A 331 19.36 -7.37 1.74
N LEU A 332 20.23 -7.07 2.70
CA LEU A 332 20.07 -5.98 3.64
C LEU A 332 21.14 -4.91 3.37
N LEU A 333 20.71 -3.65 3.25
CA LEU A 333 21.54 -2.46 3.14
C LEU A 333 21.19 -1.50 4.28
N GLY A 334 22.14 -1.21 5.18
CA GLY A 334 21.93 -0.25 6.27
C GLY A 334 21.83 1.16 5.70
N GLY A 335 22.92 1.64 5.10
CA GLY A 335 22.98 2.93 4.44
C GLY A 335 23.97 3.84 5.15
N THR A 336 23.53 5.00 5.65
CA THR A 336 24.39 5.88 6.45
C THR A 336 23.91 5.95 7.89
N GLY A 337 24.82 5.83 8.85
CA GLY A 337 24.50 5.80 10.28
C GLY A 337 24.98 4.48 10.88
N ASN A 338 24.72 4.23 12.16
CA ASN A 338 25.20 3.00 12.81
C ASN A 338 24.08 1.97 12.82
N ASP A 339 24.14 1.03 11.90
CA ASP A 339 23.01 0.15 11.61
C ASP A 339 23.15 -1.21 12.30
N LEU A 340 22.02 -1.88 12.52
CA LEU A 340 21.92 -3.26 12.95
C LEU A 340 21.24 -4.08 11.85
N LEU A 341 21.99 -4.98 11.21
CA LEU A 341 21.48 -5.86 10.17
C LEU A 341 21.49 -7.32 10.67
N ILE A 342 20.36 -8.00 10.55
CA ILE A 342 20.16 -9.39 10.96
C ILE A 342 19.57 -10.18 9.79
N GLY A 343 20.35 -11.05 9.14
CA GLY A 343 19.86 -11.92 8.05
C GLY A 343 18.82 -12.94 8.55
N SER A 344 19.15 -13.63 9.64
CA SER A 344 18.34 -14.66 10.32
C SER A 344 18.49 -16.05 9.72
N ALA A 345 17.66 -16.49 8.78
CA ALA A 345 17.72 -17.86 8.26
C ALA A 345 17.73 -17.86 6.74
N GLY A 346 18.80 -18.38 6.14
CA GLY A 346 18.97 -18.42 4.69
C GLY A 346 20.39 -18.04 4.33
N ALA A 347 20.64 -17.82 3.05
CA ALA A 347 21.93 -17.33 2.56
C ALA A 347 21.81 -15.84 2.25
N ASP A 348 22.19 -15.01 3.23
CA ASP A 348 21.90 -13.58 3.23
C ASP A 348 23.09 -12.75 2.74
N VAL A 349 22.81 -11.57 2.22
CA VAL A 349 23.82 -10.57 1.83
C VAL A 349 23.62 -9.31 2.64
N LEU A 350 24.58 -8.98 3.50
CA LEU A 350 24.50 -7.83 4.41
C LEU A 350 25.54 -6.78 4.03
N THR A 351 25.10 -5.55 3.78
CA THR A 351 25.96 -4.38 3.53
C THR A 351 25.62 -3.33 4.58
N GLY A 352 26.53 -3.06 5.52
CA GLY A 352 26.31 -2.05 6.56
C GLY A 352 26.19 -0.66 5.94
N GLY A 353 27.26 -0.22 5.29
CA GLY A 353 27.31 1.09 4.63
C GLY A 353 28.26 1.99 5.39
N ALA A 354 27.93 3.28 5.50
CA ALA A 354 28.77 4.25 6.19
C ALA A 354 28.37 4.37 7.65
N GLY A 355 29.25 3.98 8.56
CA GLY A 355 28.97 4.07 9.99
C GLY A 355 29.83 3.12 10.81
N ALA A 356 29.31 2.71 11.96
CA ALA A 356 29.86 1.61 12.72
C ALA A 356 28.77 0.56 12.91
N ASP A 357 28.67 -0.35 11.95
CA ASP A 357 27.52 -1.22 11.79
C ASP A 357 27.68 -2.54 12.55
N ARG A 358 26.56 -3.20 12.80
CA ARG A 358 26.49 -4.48 13.48
C ARG A 358 25.77 -5.48 12.58
N LEU A 359 26.52 -6.43 12.06
CA LEU A 359 26.05 -7.36 11.05
C LEU A 359 25.95 -8.76 11.66
N ARG A 360 24.78 -9.37 11.59
CA ARG A 360 24.52 -10.74 12.04
C ARG A 360 23.97 -11.54 10.87
N GLY A 361 24.72 -12.53 10.38
CA GLY A 361 24.26 -13.38 9.28
C GLY A 361 23.14 -14.29 9.76
N GLY A 362 23.42 -15.05 10.82
CA GLY A 362 22.48 -16.01 11.38
C GLY A 362 22.77 -17.42 10.89
N ALA A 363 21.75 -18.12 10.42
CA ALA A 363 21.84 -19.51 9.99
C ALA A 363 21.83 -19.60 8.46
N GLY A 364 22.95 -20.05 7.90
CA GLY A 364 23.10 -20.32 6.47
C GLY A 364 24.37 -19.66 5.95
N ALA A 365 24.60 -19.70 4.64
CA ALA A 365 25.87 -19.25 4.07
C ALA A 365 25.79 -17.77 3.71
N ASP A 366 26.22 -16.92 4.65
CA ASP A 366 26.00 -15.48 4.56
C ASP A 366 27.19 -14.75 3.94
N THR A 367 26.93 -13.59 3.33
CA THR A 367 27.96 -12.74 2.72
C THR A 367 27.90 -11.33 3.32
N PHE A 368 28.98 -10.92 3.97
CA PHE A 368 29.16 -9.56 4.49
C PHE A 368 29.94 -8.72 3.48
N VAL A 369 29.31 -7.70 2.92
CA VAL A 369 29.85 -6.90 1.80
C VAL A 369 30.38 -5.57 2.31
N PHE A 370 31.61 -5.23 1.92
CA PHE A 370 32.23 -3.95 2.19
C PHE A 370 32.54 -3.23 0.88
N GLN A 371 31.95 -2.05 0.70
CA GLN A 371 31.99 -1.33 -0.58
C GLN A 371 33.09 -0.26 -0.67
N SER A 372 33.63 0.14 0.48
CA SER A 372 34.68 1.15 0.57
C SER A 372 35.48 0.96 1.85
N ALA A 373 36.80 1.16 1.82
CA ALA A 373 37.61 1.15 3.03
C ALA A 373 37.18 2.23 4.04
N ALA A 374 36.62 3.35 3.55
CA ALA A 374 36.11 4.41 4.40
C ALA A 374 34.83 4.03 5.17
N SER A 375 34.16 2.95 4.76
CA SER A 375 32.92 2.49 5.39
C SER A 375 33.19 1.78 6.72
N SER A 376 34.39 1.22 6.92
CA SER A 376 34.79 0.54 8.16
C SER A 376 36.26 0.80 8.51
N THR A 377 36.51 1.83 9.32
CA THR A 377 37.86 2.28 9.72
C THR A 377 38.17 1.90 11.17
N ALA A 378 39.43 2.03 11.60
CA ALA A 378 39.80 1.74 12.99
C ALA A 378 38.99 2.53 14.05
N THR A 379 38.48 3.73 13.70
CA THR A 379 37.70 4.62 14.57
C THR A 379 36.19 4.49 14.44
N SER A 380 35.70 3.93 13.33
CA SER A 380 34.29 3.66 13.06
C SER A 380 34.24 2.37 12.27
N ARG A 381 34.27 1.23 12.98
CA ARG A 381 34.35 -0.09 12.36
C ARG A 381 33.02 -0.81 12.46
N ASP A 382 32.79 -1.64 11.48
CA ASP A 382 31.73 -2.62 11.52
C ASP A 382 32.12 -3.83 12.36
N THR A 383 31.11 -4.48 12.90
CA THR A 383 31.23 -5.70 13.68
C THR A 383 30.35 -6.78 13.10
N ILE A 384 30.97 -7.83 12.56
CA ILE A 384 30.30 -9.10 12.27
C ILE A 384 30.12 -9.85 13.59
N LEU A 385 28.88 -10.21 13.93
CA LEU A 385 28.49 -10.65 15.26
C LEU A 385 28.58 -12.17 15.46
N ASP A 386 28.44 -12.97 14.40
CA ASP A 386 28.32 -14.44 14.48
C ASP A 386 28.95 -15.19 13.31
N PHE A 387 30.10 -14.73 12.84
CA PHE A 387 30.80 -15.32 11.70
C PHE A 387 31.14 -16.81 11.90
N THR A 388 30.83 -17.63 10.90
CA THR A 388 31.10 -19.08 10.83
C THR A 388 32.09 -19.39 9.71
N ALA A 389 33.29 -19.86 10.06
CA ALA A 389 34.37 -20.07 9.10
C ALA A 389 34.08 -21.24 8.14
N GLY A 390 34.44 -21.09 6.87
CA GLY A 390 34.16 -22.08 5.82
C GLY A 390 32.73 -22.07 5.29
N GLN A 391 31.80 -21.38 5.95
CA GLN A 391 30.40 -21.21 5.54
C GLN A 391 30.14 -19.78 5.08
N ASP A 392 30.44 -18.80 5.93
CA ASP A 392 30.20 -17.39 5.64
C ASP A 392 31.33 -16.79 4.79
N ARG A 393 31.06 -15.66 4.16
CA ARG A 393 31.98 -14.96 3.27
C ARG A 393 32.08 -13.48 3.60
N ILE A 394 33.26 -12.92 3.41
CA ILE A 394 33.54 -11.49 3.53
C ILE A 394 33.94 -11.00 2.15
N ASP A 395 33.09 -10.17 1.54
CA ASP A 395 33.26 -9.67 0.19
C ASP A 395 33.93 -8.30 0.21
N LEU A 396 35.18 -8.27 -0.25
CA LEU A 396 36.01 -7.06 -0.34
C LEU A 396 36.24 -6.64 -1.79
N ARG A 397 35.57 -7.25 -2.77
CA ARG A 397 35.83 -7.06 -4.20
C ARG A 397 35.55 -5.65 -4.70
N GLN A 398 34.83 -4.83 -3.94
CA GLN A 398 34.55 -3.43 -4.30
C GLN A 398 35.61 -2.47 -3.72
N ILE A 399 36.52 -2.95 -2.89
CA ILE A 399 37.59 -2.15 -2.31
C ILE A 399 38.85 -2.37 -3.14
N ASP A 400 39.43 -1.25 -3.60
CA ASP A 400 40.75 -1.27 -4.21
C ASP A 400 41.81 -1.54 -3.14
N ALA A 401 42.51 -2.67 -3.27
CA ALA A 401 43.52 -3.08 -2.31
C ALA A 401 44.78 -2.21 -2.35
N ASP A 402 45.09 -1.55 -3.47
CA ASP A 402 46.32 -0.76 -3.62
C ASP A 402 46.05 0.60 -4.25
N THR A 403 45.85 1.58 -3.37
CA THR A 403 45.59 2.98 -3.74
C THR A 403 46.79 3.71 -4.34
N THR A 404 47.97 3.07 -4.38
CA THR A 404 49.17 3.62 -5.03
C THR A 404 49.23 3.30 -6.52
N GLU A 405 48.42 2.34 -6.96
CA GLU A 405 48.27 1.96 -8.35
C GLU A 405 46.93 2.45 -8.93
N THR A 406 46.83 2.41 -10.25
CA THR A 406 45.55 2.68 -10.92
C THR A 406 44.84 1.37 -11.19
N GLY A 407 43.58 1.24 -10.78
CA GLY A 407 42.77 0.07 -11.09
C GLY A 407 42.00 -0.40 -9.87
N LEU A 408 41.60 -1.66 -9.90
CA LEU A 408 41.08 -2.37 -8.75
C LEU A 408 42.02 -3.54 -8.50
N GLN A 409 42.80 -3.45 -7.44
CA GLN A 409 43.79 -4.46 -7.06
C GLN A 409 43.17 -5.47 -6.09
N ALA A 410 43.72 -6.69 -6.07
CA ALA A 410 43.29 -7.74 -5.16
C ALA A 410 44.15 -7.73 -3.88
N PHE A 411 43.52 -8.02 -2.74
CA PHE A 411 44.23 -8.17 -1.48
C PHE A 411 45.17 -9.38 -1.47
N THR A 412 46.30 -9.21 -0.79
CA THR A 412 47.21 -10.30 -0.41
C THR A 412 46.95 -10.67 1.04
N PHE A 413 46.33 -11.83 1.28
CA PHE A 413 46.09 -12.31 2.64
C PHE A 413 47.38 -12.90 3.25
N ILE A 414 47.94 -12.22 4.25
CA ILE A 414 49.19 -12.60 4.92
C ILE A 414 48.98 -13.36 6.24
N GLY A 415 47.73 -13.76 6.53
CA GLY A 415 47.38 -14.47 7.76
C GLY A 415 47.47 -13.56 8.98
N THR A 416 48.28 -13.93 9.98
CA THR A 416 48.46 -13.15 11.22
C THR A 416 49.81 -12.42 11.28
N ALA A 417 50.51 -12.31 10.15
CA ALA A 417 51.73 -11.52 10.06
C ALA A 417 51.42 -10.02 10.24
N ALA A 418 52.35 -9.25 10.79
CA ALA A 418 52.22 -7.79 10.81
C ALA A 418 52.45 -7.23 9.40
N PHE A 419 51.87 -6.06 9.10
CA PHE A 419 52.14 -5.35 7.84
C PHE A 419 53.64 -5.12 7.66
N ASP A 420 54.12 -5.29 6.43
CA ASP A 420 55.51 -5.09 6.05
C ASP A 420 55.75 -3.82 5.22
N HIS A 421 54.76 -2.91 5.23
CA HIS A 421 54.72 -1.66 4.47
C HIS A 421 54.55 -1.88 2.96
N VAL A 422 53.75 -2.88 2.58
CA VAL A 422 53.32 -3.15 1.21
C VAL A 422 51.82 -2.87 1.10
N ALA A 423 51.42 -2.14 0.07
CA ALA A 423 50.01 -1.88 -0.21
C ALA A 423 49.28 -3.17 -0.62
N GLY A 424 48.02 -3.29 -0.23
CA GLY A 424 47.17 -4.45 -0.50
C GLY A 424 47.33 -5.61 0.48
N GLU A 425 48.10 -5.45 1.55
CA GLU A 425 48.18 -6.46 2.59
C GLU A 425 46.88 -6.52 3.41
N LEU A 426 46.38 -7.74 3.63
CA LEU A 426 45.21 -8.04 4.47
C LEU A 426 45.62 -9.06 5.53
N HIS A 427 45.35 -8.77 6.81
CA HIS A 427 45.73 -9.65 7.90
C HIS A 427 44.67 -9.77 9.00
N LEU A 428 44.94 -10.66 9.96
CA LEU A 428 44.12 -10.89 11.14
C LEU A 428 44.88 -10.57 12.43
N VAL A 429 44.27 -9.73 13.27
CA VAL A 429 44.75 -9.42 14.62
C VAL A 429 43.81 -10.02 15.65
N GLN A 430 44.25 -11.11 16.29
CA GLN A 430 43.47 -11.76 17.35
C GLN A 430 43.50 -10.95 18.65
N ARG A 431 42.33 -10.81 19.28
CA ARG A 431 42.14 -10.19 20.59
C ARG A 431 41.34 -11.14 21.49
N SER A 432 41.26 -10.83 22.79
CA SER A 432 40.45 -11.63 23.71
C SER A 432 38.97 -11.47 23.37
N GLY A 433 38.37 -12.51 22.76
CA GLY A 433 36.93 -12.58 22.47
C GLY A 433 36.49 -12.04 21.11
N PHE A 434 37.42 -11.62 20.23
CA PHE A 434 37.16 -11.23 18.84
C PHE A 434 38.45 -11.17 18.03
N ALA A 435 38.35 -11.07 16.71
CA ALA A 435 39.47 -10.73 15.83
C ALA A 435 39.19 -9.44 15.06
N LEU A 436 40.26 -8.79 14.62
CA LEU A 436 40.19 -7.71 13.64
C LEU A 436 40.71 -8.24 12.31
N ILE A 437 40.00 -7.95 11.25
CA ILE A 437 40.50 -7.99 9.88
C ILE A 437 40.97 -6.57 9.58
N GLU A 438 42.23 -6.41 9.20
CA GLU A 438 42.78 -5.10 8.88
C GLU A 438 43.49 -5.16 7.54
N ALA A 439 43.40 -4.07 6.76
CA ALA A 439 44.10 -3.96 5.48
C ALA A 439 44.86 -2.64 5.37
N ASP A 440 46.07 -2.70 4.83
CA ASP A 440 46.91 -1.55 4.48
C ASP A 440 46.80 -1.30 2.98
N LEU A 441 46.12 -0.24 2.59
CA LEU A 441 45.80 0.06 1.19
C LEU A 441 46.82 0.98 0.53
N ASN A 442 47.70 1.61 1.31
CA ASN A 442 48.65 2.62 0.82
C ASN A 442 50.12 2.28 1.11
N GLY A 443 50.37 1.19 1.84
CA GLY A 443 51.70 0.68 2.17
C GLY A 443 52.41 1.43 3.29
N ASP A 444 51.71 2.22 4.12
CA ASP A 444 52.33 2.94 5.24
C ASP A 444 52.52 2.09 6.50
N GLY A 445 52.07 0.82 6.48
CA GLY A 445 52.11 -0.14 7.58
C GLY A 445 51.00 0.08 8.60
N ARG A 446 49.92 0.80 8.25
CA ARG A 446 48.76 1.04 9.10
C ARG A 446 47.49 0.58 8.41
N ALA A 447 46.52 0.21 9.23
CA ALA A 447 45.22 -0.22 8.75
C ALA A 447 44.41 0.97 8.22
N ASP A 448 44.03 0.91 6.94
CA ASP A 448 43.07 1.80 6.30
C ASP A 448 41.64 1.24 6.40
N LEU A 449 41.49 -0.08 6.33
CA LEU A 449 40.27 -0.84 6.61
C LEU A 449 40.44 -1.60 7.93
N SER A 450 39.41 -1.61 8.78
CA SER A 450 39.37 -2.41 10.00
C SER A 450 37.96 -2.94 10.21
N ILE A 451 37.79 -4.26 10.31
CA ILE A 451 36.50 -4.93 10.54
C ILE A 451 36.66 -5.82 11.77
N ARG A 452 35.70 -5.76 12.69
CA ARG A 452 35.67 -6.68 13.84
C ARG A 452 34.85 -7.91 13.51
N VAL A 453 35.38 -9.06 13.90
CA VAL A 453 34.67 -10.34 13.80
C VAL A 453 34.57 -10.96 15.18
N ASN A 454 33.33 -11.17 15.63
CA ASN A 454 33.01 -12.04 16.73
C ASN A 454 32.59 -13.41 16.16
N GLY A 455 33.08 -14.50 16.76
CA GLY A 455 32.83 -15.85 16.25
C GLY A 455 34.13 -16.56 15.89
N GLU A 456 34.08 -17.36 14.83
CA GLU A 456 35.24 -18.08 14.33
C GLU A 456 36.19 -17.17 13.54
N LEU A 457 37.43 -17.60 13.39
CA LEU A 457 38.43 -16.84 12.65
C LEU A 457 38.32 -17.14 11.15
N PRO A 458 38.13 -16.13 10.29
CA PRO A 458 38.10 -16.35 8.85
C PRO A 458 39.45 -16.87 8.34
N GLY A 459 39.41 -17.82 7.42
CA GLY A 459 40.56 -18.27 6.65
C GLY A 459 40.64 -17.58 5.29
N ALA A 460 41.73 -17.85 4.55
CA ALA A 460 41.92 -17.30 3.20
C ALA A 460 40.75 -17.62 2.24
N GLY A 461 40.09 -18.77 2.42
CA GLY A 461 38.96 -19.20 1.59
C GLY A 461 37.63 -18.53 1.94
N ASP A 462 37.59 -17.70 2.98
CA ASP A 462 36.38 -17.00 3.41
C ASP A 462 36.29 -15.56 2.86
N PHE A 463 37.36 -15.07 2.22
CA PHE A 463 37.38 -13.77 1.55
C PHE A 463 37.03 -13.94 0.06
N LEU A 464 36.19 -13.03 -0.46
CA LEU A 464 35.88 -12.93 -1.89
C LEU A 464 36.61 -11.77 -2.55
#